data_AF-A0AAX1WR02-F1
#
_entry.id   AF-A0AAX1WR02-F1
#
_cell.length_a   1.000
_cell.length_b   1.000
_cell.length_c   1.000
_cell.angle_alpha   90.00
_cell.angle_beta   90.00
_cell.angle_gamma   90.00
#
_symmetry.space_group_name_H-M   'P 1'
#
loop_
_entity.id
_entity.type
_entity.pdbx_description
1 polymer ?
#
loop_
_entity_poly.entity_id
_entity_poly.type
_entity_poly.pdbx_seq_one_letter_code
_entity_poly.pdbx_strand_id
1 'polypeptide(L)'
;MGDEPDTPKAHSQHEPHRSNPEFPHWGRDELDHSHAIFAIAAHLHSLALERWTPRLVRWLSFYDGMERWVDPGQEPCLCVRDLLASYVLCLRSADRPHKADTATSMDASQLKQRIIDDLLSLDFLRYRAYWSRRMAQDGNALVWVPLQQSWLSFVELARPGDELMVYLTDCRITPPLETHRVFLNQE
;
A
#
# COMPACT_ATOMS: atom_id res chain seq x y z
N MET A 1 -31.04 29.93 2.26
CA MET A 1 -30.46 29.69 0.93
C MET A 1 -29.02 30.16 1.02
N GLY A 2 -28.10 29.22 1.17
CA GLY A 2 -26.68 29.46 1.38
C GLY A 2 -26.00 28.11 1.26
N ASP A 3 -25.49 27.82 0.07
CA ASP A 3 -24.65 26.65 -0.21
C ASP A 3 -23.30 26.88 0.47
N GLU A 4 -22.99 26.05 1.46
CA GLU A 4 -21.59 25.82 1.87
C GLU A 4 -20.88 25.08 0.73
N PRO A 5 -19.62 25.43 0.42
CA PRO A 5 -18.86 24.72 -0.61
C PRO A 5 -18.61 23.28 -0.14
N ASP A 6 -19.09 22.33 -0.94
CA ASP A 6 -18.92 20.91 -0.74
C ASP A 6 -17.41 20.59 -0.63
N THR A 7 -16.96 20.29 0.59
CA THR A 7 -15.67 19.61 0.81
C THR A 7 -15.63 18.38 -0.09
N PRO A 8 -14.55 18.14 -0.88
CA PRO A 8 -14.45 16.94 -1.69
C PRO A 8 -14.35 15.73 -0.75
N LYS A 9 -15.49 15.10 -0.49
CA LYS A 9 -15.56 13.93 0.38
C LYS A 9 -15.09 12.72 -0.43
N ALA A 10 -14.11 12.01 0.12
CA ALA A 10 -13.64 10.69 -0.33
C ALA A 10 -14.71 9.58 -0.19
N HIS A 11 -16.01 9.93 -0.20
CA HIS A 11 -17.11 9.01 0.03
C HIS A 11 -17.42 8.09 -1.15
N SER A 12 -16.85 8.34 -2.34
CA SER A 12 -16.98 7.42 -3.47
C SER A 12 -16.16 6.12 -3.30
N GLN A 13 -15.34 6.00 -2.24
CA GLN A 13 -14.41 4.89 -2.01
C GLN A 13 -15.01 3.69 -1.26
N HIS A 14 -16.25 3.81 -0.75
CA HIS A 14 -16.89 2.77 0.08
C HIS A 14 -18.30 2.37 -0.39
N GLU A 15 -18.76 2.84 -1.55
CA GLU A 15 -20.02 2.33 -2.11
C GLU A 15 -19.81 0.91 -2.69
N PRO A 16 -20.71 -0.05 -2.45
CA PRO A 16 -20.68 -1.32 -3.14
C PRO A 16 -20.89 -1.08 -4.65
N HIS A 17 -19.85 -1.36 -5.43
CA HIS A 17 -19.80 -1.13 -6.88
C HIS A 17 -21.02 -1.66 -7.60
N ARG A 18 -21.67 -0.77 -8.37
CA ARG A 18 -22.57 -1.18 -9.44
C ARG A 18 -21.73 -1.41 -10.70
N SER A 19 -21.53 -2.67 -11.07
CA SER A 19 -21.09 -3.05 -12.41
C SER A 19 -21.92 -2.29 -13.46
N ASN A 20 -21.30 -1.83 -14.55
CA ASN A 20 -22.04 -1.19 -15.65
C ASN A 20 -23.21 -2.12 -16.07
N PRO A 21 -24.48 -1.73 -15.88
CA PRO A 21 -25.61 -2.59 -16.16
C PRO A 21 -25.86 -2.76 -17.67
N GLU A 22 -25.21 -1.95 -18.51
CA GLU A 22 -25.42 -1.96 -19.96
C GLU A 22 -24.33 -2.76 -20.69
N PHE A 23 -24.76 -3.47 -21.74
CA PHE A 23 -23.89 -4.28 -22.57
C PHE A 23 -23.09 -3.40 -23.55
N PRO A 24 -21.80 -3.71 -23.79
CA PRO A 24 -21.07 -4.79 -23.17
C PRO A 24 -20.56 -4.32 -21.82
N HIS A 25 -20.65 -5.18 -20.80
CA HIS A 25 -20.25 -4.91 -19.41
C HIS A 25 -18.73 -4.72 -19.28
N TRP A 26 -18.17 -3.80 -20.05
CA TRP A 26 -16.77 -3.41 -20.05
C TRP A 26 -16.55 -2.26 -19.08
N GLY A 27 -15.38 -2.31 -18.45
CA GLY A 27 -14.95 -1.36 -17.43
C GLY A 27 -14.70 -2.10 -16.13
N ARG A 28 -13.51 -2.70 -15.98
CA ARG A 28 -12.95 -2.84 -14.63
C ARG A 28 -12.65 -1.43 -14.15
N ASP A 29 -13.01 -1.13 -12.91
CA ASP A 29 -12.69 0.18 -12.35
C ASP A 29 -11.16 0.36 -12.34
N GLU A 30 -10.67 1.53 -12.75
CA GLU A 30 -9.27 1.93 -12.58
C GLU A 30 -8.87 1.94 -11.10
N LEU A 31 -9.85 2.00 -10.19
CA LEU A 31 -9.70 1.93 -8.75
C LEU A 31 -9.92 0.52 -8.17
N ASP A 32 -10.13 -0.50 -9.00
CA ASP A 32 -10.19 -1.89 -8.55
C ASP A 32 -8.83 -2.34 -7.98
N HIS A 33 -8.87 -3.26 -7.02
CA HIS A 33 -7.69 -3.89 -6.41
C HIS A 33 -6.71 -4.42 -7.48
N SER A 34 -7.25 -5.07 -8.51
CA SER A 34 -6.47 -5.61 -9.64
C SER A 34 -5.75 -4.53 -10.47
N HIS A 35 -6.23 -3.28 -10.43
CA HIS A 35 -5.68 -2.15 -11.18
C HIS A 35 -4.71 -1.29 -10.37
N ALA A 36 -4.73 -1.42 -9.04
CA ALA A 36 -3.95 -0.58 -8.13
C ALA A 36 -2.44 -0.54 -8.47
N ILE A 37 -1.87 -1.65 -8.94
CA ILE A 37 -0.47 -1.71 -9.34
C ILE A 37 -0.13 -0.83 -10.55
N PHE A 38 -1.05 -0.68 -11.50
CA PHE A 38 -0.88 0.19 -12.66
C PHE A 38 -1.06 1.66 -12.26
N ALA A 39 -2.02 1.95 -11.38
CA ALA A 39 -2.20 3.29 -10.82
C ALA A 39 -0.96 3.75 -10.03
N ILE A 40 -0.33 2.85 -9.25
CA ILE A 40 0.96 3.11 -8.58
C ILE A 40 2.03 3.53 -9.59
N ALA A 41 2.20 2.78 -10.67
CA ALA A 41 3.19 3.12 -11.71
C ALA A 41 2.88 4.47 -12.38
N ALA A 42 1.61 4.75 -12.68
CA ALA A 42 1.17 6.03 -13.25
C ALA A 42 1.39 7.21 -12.28
N HIS A 43 1.16 7.02 -10.98
CA HIS A 43 1.44 8.03 -9.96
C HIS A 43 2.94 8.28 -9.83
N LEU A 44 3.77 7.23 -9.77
CA LEU A 44 5.23 7.39 -9.76
C LEU A 44 5.74 8.15 -10.98
N HIS A 45 5.19 7.88 -12.17
CA HIS A 45 5.51 8.65 -13.37
C HIS A 45 5.10 10.12 -13.23
N SER A 46 3.89 10.39 -12.72
CA SER A 46 3.41 11.75 -12.47
C SER A 46 4.26 12.51 -11.44
N LEU A 47 4.95 11.79 -10.55
CA LEU A 47 5.84 12.32 -9.53
C LEU A 47 7.32 12.41 -10.00
N ALA A 48 7.62 12.10 -11.27
CA ALA A 48 8.98 11.98 -11.81
C ALA A 48 9.88 10.97 -11.03
N LEU A 49 9.26 9.88 -10.56
CA LEU A 49 9.87 8.79 -9.82
C LEU A 49 9.72 7.44 -10.56
N GLU A 50 9.50 7.45 -11.87
CA GLU A 50 9.19 6.23 -12.65
C GLU A 50 10.29 5.16 -12.56
N ARG A 51 11.55 5.57 -12.43
CA ARG A 51 12.69 4.64 -12.26
C ARG A 51 12.61 3.83 -10.97
N TRP A 52 11.87 4.30 -9.97
CA TRP A 52 11.67 3.62 -8.69
C TRP A 52 10.58 2.54 -8.75
N THR A 53 9.78 2.49 -9.82
CA THR A 53 8.67 1.54 -9.99
C THR A 53 9.09 0.08 -9.75
N PRO A 54 10.16 -0.45 -10.37
CA PRO A 54 10.54 -1.85 -10.17
C PRO A 54 10.83 -2.18 -8.70
N ARG A 55 11.44 -1.21 -7.98
CA ARG A 55 11.77 -1.37 -6.57
C ARG A 55 10.53 -1.41 -5.69
N LEU A 56 9.59 -0.48 -5.90
CA LEU A 56 8.35 -0.43 -5.14
C LEU A 56 7.46 -1.65 -5.42
N VAL A 57 7.36 -2.08 -6.67
CA VAL A 57 6.66 -3.31 -7.06
C VAL A 57 7.29 -4.53 -6.42
N ARG A 58 8.63 -4.64 -6.42
CA ARG A 58 9.32 -5.75 -5.74
C ARG A 58 9.06 -5.75 -4.24
N TRP A 59 9.05 -4.59 -3.60
CA TRP A 59 8.71 -4.46 -2.18
C TRP A 59 7.28 -4.93 -1.89
N LEU A 60 6.31 -4.50 -2.71
CA LEU A 60 4.91 -4.94 -2.62
C LEU A 60 4.74 -6.44 -2.88
N SER A 61 5.57 -7.06 -3.72
CA SER A 61 5.48 -8.50 -4.00
C SER A 61 5.69 -9.39 -2.78
N PHE A 62 6.29 -8.89 -1.69
CA PHE A 62 6.38 -9.63 -0.43
C PHE A 62 5.04 -9.75 0.29
N TYR A 63 4.08 -8.90 -0.05
CA TYR A 63 2.76 -8.78 0.58
C TYR A 63 1.61 -9.26 -0.32
N ASP A 64 1.92 -9.72 -1.53
CA ASP A 64 0.94 -10.23 -2.49
C ASP A 64 0.15 -11.41 -1.92
N GLY A 65 -1.19 -11.34 -1.95
CA GLY A 65 -2.09 -12.37 -1.42
C GLY A 65 -2.51 -12.17 0.05
N MET A 66 -2.13 -11.05 0.68
CA MET A 66 -2.53 -10.72 2.06
C MET A 66 -3.94 -10.13 2.18
N GLU A 67 -4.58 -9.76 1.08
CA GLU A 67 -5.80 -8.93 1.06
C GLU A 67 -6.93 -9.50 1.91
N ARG A 68 -7.07 -10.84 1.93
CA ARG A 68 -8.10 -11.52 2.71
C ARG A 68 -7.76 -11.70 4.20
N TRP A 69 -6.56 -11.33 4.60
CA TRP A 69 -5.99 -11.57 5.94
C TRP A 69 -5.78 -10.29 6.73
N VAL A 70 -6.02 -9.14 6.10
CA VAL A 70 -5.94 -7.81 6.71
C VAL A 70 -7.34 -7.24 6.88
N ASP A 71 -7.46 -6.26 7.78
CA ASP A 71 -8.70 -5.51 7.94
C ASP A 71 -9.07 -4.78 6.62
N PRO A 72 -10.36 -4.61 6.30
CA PRO A 72 -10.78 -3.86 5.12
C PRO A 72 -10.16 -2.46 5.08
N GLY A 73 -9.58 -2.08 3.93
CA GLY A 73 -8.87 -0.81 3.75
C GLY A 73 -7.37 -0.88 4.10
N GLN A 74 -6.86 -2.05 4.51
CA GLN A 74 -5.44 -2.29 4.78
C GLN A 74 -4.75 -3.12 3.69
N GLU A 75 -5.37 -3.22 2.51
CA GLU A 75 -4.82 -3.96 1.38
C GLU A 75 -3.55 -3.24 0.85
N PRO A 76 -2.39 -3.93 0.80
CA PRO A 76 -1.10 -3.28 0.54
C PRO A 76 -1.08 -2.39 -0.72
N CYS A 77 -1.56 -2.91 -1.84
CA CYS A 77 -1.60 -2.17 -3.10
C CYS A 77 -2.56 -0.96 -3.06
N LEU A 78 -3.68 -1.07 -2.34
CA LEU A 78 -4.64 0.04 -2.21
C LEU A 78 -4.06 1.15 -1.33
N CYS A 79 -3.50 0.81 -0.17
CA CYS A 79 -2.86 1.79 0.72
C CYS A 79 -1.74 2.56 0.01
N VAL A 80 -0.88 1.86 -0.74
CA VAL A 80 0.22 2.51 -1.48
C VAL A 80 -0.29 3.37 -2.62
N ARG A 81 -1.30 2.90 -3.37
CA ARG A 81 -1.94 3.71 -4.42
C ARG A 81 -2.49 5.01 -3.84
N ASP A 82 -3.27 4.91 -2.77
CA ASP A 82 -3.97 6.06 -2.18
C ASP A 82 -2.99 7.06 -1.57
N LEU A 83 -1.91 6.56 -0.95
CA LEU A 83 -0.80 7.40 -0.51
C LEU A 83 -0.19 8.18 -1.68
N LEU A 84 0.19 7.51 -2.77
CA LEU A 84 0.79 8.17 -3.93
C LEU A 84 -0.18 9.13 -4.62
N ALA A 85 -1.47 8.80 -4.68
CA ALA A 85 -2.50 9.68 -5.20
C ALA A 85 -2.57 10.99 -4.41
N SER A 86 -2.43 10.95 -3.08
CA SER A 86 -2.41 12.15 -2.24
C SER A 86 -1.26 13.10 -2.61
N TYR A 87 -0.07 12.57 -2.89
CA TYR A 87 1.08 13.35 -3.36
C TYR A 87 0.85 13.99 -4.73
N VAL A 88 0.25 13.25 -5.67
CA VAL A 88 -0.10 13.77 -7.00
C VAL A 88 -1.12 14.91 -6.89
N LEU A 89 -2.13 14.77 -6.03
CA LEU A 89 -3.15 15.81 -5.80
C LEU A 89 -2.56 17.06 -5.16
N CYS A 90 -1.64 16.91 -4.20
CA CYS A 90 -0.95 18.02 -3.55
C CYS A 90 -0.12 18.83 -4.56
N LEU A 91 0.66 18.18 -5.43
CA LEU A 91 1.44 18.86 -6.46
C LEU A 91 0.55 19.61 -7.46
N ARG A 92 -0.51 18.97 -7.95
CA ARG A 92 -1.47 19.60 -8.88
C ARG A 92 -2.21 20.79 -8.26
N SER A 93 -2.40 20.79 -6.95
CA SER A 93 -3.03 21.89 -6.23
C SER A 93 -2.08 23.06 -6.02
N ALA A 94 -0.79 22.79 -5.82
CA ALA A 94 0.27 23.79 -5.73
C ALA A 94 0.55 24.50 -7.07
N ASP A 95 0.34 23.80 -8.20
CA ASP A 95 0.50 24.36 -9.55
C ASP A 95 -0.66 25.29 -9.98
N ARG A 96 -1.72 25.45 -9.16
CA ARG A 96 -2.75 26.46 -9.45
C ARG A 96 -2.20 27.85 -9.16
N PRO A 97 -2.34 28.83 -10.07
CA PRO A 97 -1.68 30.13 -9.95
C PRO A 97 -2.39 31.00 -8.92
N HIS A 98 -2.15 30.76 -7.64
CA HIS A 98 -2.44 31.69 -6.57
C HIS A 98 -1.14 32.25 -6.02
N LYS A 99 -0.76 33.38 -6.63
CA LYS A 99 0.28 34.33 -6.21
C LYS A 99 1.67 33.72 -5.99
N ALA A 100 2.56 34.13 -6.88
CA ALA A 100 3.99 34.13 -6.67
C ALA A 100 4.32 34.54 -5.22
N ASP A 101 4.91 33.63 -4.47
CA ASP A 101 6.12 33.84 -3.68
C ASP A 101 6.55 32.49 -3.07
N THR A 102 7.74 32.03 -3.44
CA THR A 102 8.47 30.88 -2.87
C THR A 102 7.87 29.46 -3.05
N ALA A 103 7.58 29.03 -4.28
CA ALA A 103 7.43 27.61 -4.60
C ALA A 103 8.82 26.97 -4.80
N THR A 104 9.43 26.53 -3.70
CA THR A 104 10.61 25.66 -3.73
C THR A 104 10.23 24.40 -4.50
N SER A 105 10.75 24.24 -5.72
CA SER A 105 10.66 22.97 -6.44
C SER A 105 11.27 21.89 -5.55
N MET A 106 10.43 21.04 -4.96
CA MET A 106 10.91 20.01 -4.06
C MET A 106 11.74 19.03 -4.89
N ASP A 107 13.02 18.87 -4.51
CA ASP A 107 13.92 17.94 -5.19
C ASP A 107 13.33 16.52 -5.18
N ALA A 108 13.39 15.82 -6.31
CA ALA A 108 12.81 14.49 -6.48
C ALA A 108 13.36 13.50 -5.44
N SER A 109 14.63 13.65 -5.04
CA SER A 109 15.22 12.86 -3.95
C SER A 109 14.56 13.13 -2.60
N GLN A 110 14.24 14.40 -2.28
CA GLN A 110 13.53 14.76 -1.04
C GLN A 110 12.09 14.26 -1.05
N LEU A 111 11.41 14.35 -2.21
CA LEU A 111 10.07 13.79 -2.39
C LEU A 111 10.06 12.27 -2.17
N LYS A 112 11.01 11.55 -2.77
CA LYS A 112 11.16 10.12 -2.56
C LYS A 112 11.35 9.78 -1.08
N GLN A 113 12.20 10.51 -0.34
CA GLN A 113 12.39 10.24 1.09
C GLN A 113 11.11 10.44 1.90
N ARG A 114 10.34 11.51 1.63
CA ARG A 114 9.06 11.74 2.32
C ARG A 114 8.04 10.64 2.03
N ILE A 115 7.93 10.21 0.76
CA ILE A 115 7.07 9.09 0.38
C ILE A 115 7.51 7.81 1.11
N ILE A 116 8.81 7.55 1.22
CA ILE A 116 9.31 6.39 1.98
C ILE A 116 8.92 6.50 3.46
N ASP A 117 9.07 7.67 4.09
CA ASP A 117 8.65 7.88 5.47
C ASP A 117 7.17 7.55 5.68
N ASP A 118 6.32 8.02 4.79
CA ASP A 118 4.87 7.78 4.86
C ASP A 118 4.51 6.33 4.53
N LEU A 119 5.18 5.68 3.57
CA LEU A 119 5.01 4.26 3.29
C LEU A 119 5.30 3.41 4.53
N LEU A 120 6.34 3.76 5.29
CA LEU A 120 6.73 3.06 6.51
C LEU A 120 5.77 3.30 7.68
N SER A 121 4.84 4.25 7.54
CA SER A 121 3.77 4.50 8.50
C SER A 121 2.49 3.71 8.21
N LEU A 122 2.39 3.02 7.06
CA LEU A 122 1.21 2.25 6.68
C LEU A 122 1.00 1.03 7.59
N ASP A 123 -0.24 0.85 8.05
CA ASP A 123 -0.57 -0.15 9.06
C ASP A 123 -0.41 -1.59 8.56
N PHE A 124 -0.52 -1.86 7.25
CA PHE A 124 -0.31 -3.21 6.72
C PHE A 124 1.09 -3.77 7.04
N LEU A 125 2.09 -2.91 7.29
CA LEU A 125 3.45 -3.31 7.68
C LEU A 125 3.53 -3.90 9.10
N ARG A 126 2.48 -3.73 9.91
CA ARG A 126 2.37 -4.21 11.29
C ARG A 126 1.71 -5.59 11.39
N TYR A 127 1.17 -6.11 10.28
CA TYR A 127 0.62 -7.46 10.25
C TYR A 127 1.70 -8.51 10.39
N ARG A 128 1.48 -9.48 11.28
CA ARG A 128 2.36 -10.61 11.49
C ARG A 128 1.59 -11.89 11.37
N ALA A 129 2.29 -12.93 10.93
CA ALA A 129 1.69 -14.23 10.78
C ALA A 129 2.64 -15.34 11.20
N TYR A 130 2.07 -16.42 11.73
CA TYR A 130 2.78 -17.65 12.01
C TYR A 130 1.84 -18.85 11.90
N TRP A 131 2.44 -20.01 11.63
CA TRP A 131 1.77 -21.29 11.73
C TRP A 131 1.88 -21.83 13.16
N SER A 132 0.75 -22.22 13.75
CA SER A 132 0.68 -22.84 15.08
C SER A 132 0.00 -24.18 15.04
N ARG A 133 0.50 -25.12 15.84
CA ARG A 133 -0.22 -26.35 16.15
C ARG A 133 -0.85 -26.21 17.55
N ARG A 134 -2.18 -26.22 17.63
CA ARG A 134 -2.96 -26.20 18.89
C ARG A 134 -2.76 -24.96 19.79
N MET A 135 -2.52 -23.78 19.22
CA MET A 135 -2.33 -22.52 19.97
C MET A 135 -1.15 -22.53 20.98
N ALA A 136 -0.32 -23.58 20.98
CA ALA A 136 0.88 -23.60 21.80
C ALA A 136 1.93 -22.70 21.13
N GLN A 137 2.46 -21.73 21.88
CA GLN A 137 3.68 -21.00 21.51
C GLN A 137 4.88 -21.95 21.62
N ASP A 138 4.92 -22.97 20.78
CA ASP A 138 6.13 -23.75 20.61
C ASP A 138 7.17 -22.82 19.97
N GLY A 139 8.37 -22.75 20.55
CA GLY A 139 9.50 -21.94 20.05
C GLY A 139 10.01 -22.34 18.65
N ASN A 140 9.26 -23.16 17.93
CA ASN A 140 9.52 -23.64 16.57
C ASN A 140 8.42 -23.21 15.58
N ALA A 141 7.60 -22.21 15.94
CA ALA A 141 6.58 -21.65 15.06
C ALA A 141 7.21 -21.08 13.78
N LEU A 142 6.64 -21.43 12.62
CA LEU A 142 7.06 -20.85 11.35
C LEU A 142 6.46 -19.45 11.25
N VAL A 143 7.32 -18.42 11.34
CA VAL A 143 6.91 -17.01 11.31
C VAL A 143 7.13 -16.45 9.91
N TRP A 144 6.17 -15.67 9.43
CA TRP A 144 6.34 -14.89 8.22
C TRP A 144 7.19 -13.65 8.48
N VAL A 145 8.28 -13.52 7.72
CA VAL A 145 9.16 -12.36 7.75
C VAL A 145 9.13 -11.69 6.36
N PRO A 146 8.44 -10.55 6.21
CA PRO A 146 8.48 -9.74 4.99
C PRO A 146 9.92 -9.45 4.55
N LEU A 147 10.13 -9.22 3.25
CA LEU A 147 11.45 -9.03 2.62
C LEU A 147 12.39 -10.26 2.60
N GLN A 148 12.18 -11.25 3.46
CA GLN A 148 12.88 -12.54 3.40
C GLN A 148 12.12 -13.56 2.54
N GLN A 149 10.79 -13.60 2.68
CA GLN A 149 9.91 -14.47 1.91
C GLN A 149 8.60 -13.74 1.56
N SER A 150 8.02 -14.07 0.41
CA SER A 150 6.69 -13.56 0.07
C SER A 150 5.62 -14.22 0.94
N TRP A 151 4.49 -13.54 1.07
CA TRP A 151 3.32 -14.06 1.74
C TRP A 151 2.85 -15.39 1.13
N LEU A 152 2.73 -15.48 -0.19
CA LEU A 152 2.30 -16.72 -0.86
C LEU A 152 3.24 -17.90 -0.56
N SER A 153 4.56 -17.71 -0.67
CA SER A 153 5.52 -18.77 -0.35
C SER A 153 5.46 -19.19 1.12
N PHE A 154 5.13 -18.28 2.03
CA PHE A 154 4.91 -18.61 3.44
C PHE A 154 3.64 -19.43 3.67
N VAL A 155 2.55 -19.10 2.99
CA VAL A 155 1.27 -19.83 3.09
C VAL A 155 1.43 -21.26 2.60
N GLU A 156 2.28 -21.50 1.59
CA GLU A 156 2.60 -22.83 1.07
C GLU A 156 3.35 -23.73 2.07
N LEU A 157 3.94 -23.17 3.14
CA LEU A 157 4.64 -23.95 4.17
C LEU A 157 3.70 -24.67 5.16
N ALA A 158 2.38 -24.53 4.99
CA ALA A 158 1.37 -25.15 5.84
C ALA A 158 1.61 -26.67 5.99
N ARG A 159 1.61 -27.16 7.24
CA ARG A 159 1.65 -28.60 7.52
C ARG A 159 0.27 -29.10 7.95
N PRO A 160 -0.02 -30.40 7.78
CA PRO A 160 -1.27 -30.96 8.26
C PRO A 160 -1.49 -30.68 9.76
N GLY A 161 -2.62 -30.06 10.09
CA GLY A 161 -3.01 -29.69 11.45
C GLY A 161 -2.45 -28.37 11.97
N ASP A 162 -1.73 -27.61 11.14
CA ASP A 162 -1.33 -26.24 11.46
C ASP A 162 -2.48 -25.26 11.18
N GLU A 163 -2.65 -24.26 12.04
CA GLU A 163 -3.57 -23.15 11.86
C GLU A 163 -2.78 -21.86 11.60
N LEU A 164 -3.25 -21.08 10.62
CA LEU A 164 -2.64 -19.79 10.30
C LEU A 164 -3.19 -18.73 11.25
N MET A 165 -2.29 -18.12 12.01
CA MET A 165 -2.60 -16.98 12.85
C MET A 165 -2.07 -15.71 12.20
N VAL A 166 -2.94 -14.74 11.99
CA VAL A 166 -2.60 -13.40 11.50
C VAL A 166 -3.07 -12.37 12.52
N TYR A 167 -2.20 -11.44 12.89
CA TYR A 167 -2.49 -10.44 13.91
C TYR A 167 -1.73 -9.15 13.65
N LEU A 168 -2.31 -8.03 14.09
CA LEU A 168 -1.69 -6.72 14.08
C LEU A 168 -0.84 -6.53 15.35
N THR A 169 0.36 -5.96 15.23
CA THR A 169 1.21 -5.64 16.39
C THR A 169 2.06 -4.40 16.17
N ASP A 170 2.12 -3.54 17.18
CA ASP A 170 3.09 -2.44 17.26
C ASP A 170 4.44 -2.89 17.84
N CYS A 171 4.46 -4.04 18.49
CA CYS A 171 5.65 -4.59 19.13
C CYS A 171 6.48 -5.41 18.13
N ARG A 172 7.79 -5.15 18.08
CA ARG A 172 8.79 -5.97 17.37
C ARG A 172 8.47 -6.22 15.90
N ILE A 173 8.17 -5.14 15.16
CA ILE A 173 8.04 -5.16 13.69
C ILE A 173 9.28 -5.84 13.10
N THR A 174 9.07 -7.01 12.53
CA THR A 174 10.10 -7.85 11.90
C THR A 174 9.77 -8.02 10.41
N PRO A 175 10.70 -7.71 9.48
CA PRO A 175 11.96 -7.06 9.76
C PRO A 175 11.71 -5.59 10.23
N PRO A 176 12.69 -4.97 10.92
CA PRO A 176 12.55 -3.58 11.37
C PRO A 176 12.21 -2.63 10.22
N LEU A 177 11.49 -1.54 10.49
CA LEU A 177 11.14 -0.52 9.47
C LEU A 177 12.39 0.03 8.76
N GLU A 178 13.52 0.09 9.45
CA GLU A 178 14.80 0.49 8.85
C GLU A 178 15.25 -0.48 7.73
N THR A 179 14.96 -1.77 7.85
CA THR A 179 15.23 -2.73 6.77
C THR A 179 14.35 -2.47 5.55
N HIS A 180 13.08 -2.09 5.75
CA HIS A 180 12.21 -1.66 4.65
C HIS A 180 12.73 -0.37 4.00
N ARG A 181 13.18 0.60 4.81
CA ARG A 181 13.79 1.85 4.31
C ARG A 181 15.01 1.56 3.43
N VAL A 182 15.95 0.76 3.93
CA VAL A 182 17.15 0.36 3.17
C VAL A 182 16.75 -0.32 1.86
N PHE A 183 15.77 -1.24 1.90
CA PHE A 183 15.26 -1.89 0.70
C PHE A 183 14.72 -0.88 -0.31
N LEU A 184 13.82 0.01 0.12
CA LEU A 184 13.15 1.00 -0.75
C LEU A 184 14.12 2.05 -1.32
N ASN A 185 15.23 2.33 -0.63
CA ASN A 185 16.24 3.28 -1.09
C ASN A 185 17.18 2.76 -2.18
N GLN A 186 17.27 1.44 -2.37
CA GLN A 186 18.08 0.87 -3.44
C GLN A 186 17.52 1.22 -4.82
N GLU A 187 18.42 1.55 -5.76
CA GLU A 187 18.08 1.73 -7.18
C GLU A 187 17.73 0.40 -7.87
#